data_AF-A0A931SLT7-F1
#
_entry.id   AF-A0A931SLT7-F1
#
_cell.length_a   1.000
_cell.length_b   1.000
_cell.length_c   1.000
_cell.angle_alpha   90.00
_cell.angle_beta   90.00
_cell.angle_gamma   90.00
#
_symmetry.space_group_name_H-M   'P 1'
#
loop_
_entity.id
_entity.type
_entity.pdbx_description
1 polymer ?
#
loop_
_entity_poly.entity_id
_entity_poly.type
_entity_poly.pdbx_seq_one_letter_code
_entity_poly.pdbx_strand_id
1 'polypeptide(L)'
;MYSEAVAEGGRLSTLRALRHRNYRYLWLGQVGHSASLWMEQVVRPLLILELTHSAMMVGLVVVVRMLPVLTFGLVAGAVADRYDRRRVLMYCQAVALL
;
A
#
# COMPACT_ATOMS: atom_id res chain seq x y z
N MET A 1 7.02 -32.10 28.52
CA MET A 1 6.98 -31.12 29.62
C MET A 1 7.45 -29.73 29.14
N TYR A 2 6.83 -29.20 28.08
CA TYR A 2 6.82 -27.76 27.71
C TYR A 2 5.48 -27.45 27.03
N SER A 3 4.41 -28.04 27.57
CA SER A 3 3.05 -27.54 27.40
C SER A 3 2.87 -26.51 28.53
N GLU A 4 2.12 -25.44 28.28
CA GLU A 4 1.63 -24.43 29.27
C GLU A 4 2.37 -23.10 29.44
N ALA A 5 2.54 -22.32 28.36
CA ALA A 5 2.64 -20.85 28.53
C ALA A 5 2.18 -20.03 27.31
N VAL A 6 1.10 -20.44 26.63
CA VAL A 6 0.30 -19.45 25.86
C VAL A 6 -0.56 -18.71 26.88
N ALA A 7 0.11 -17.91 27.71
CA ALA A 7 -0.56 -17.03 28.66
C ALA A 7 -1.37 -16.01 27.86
N GLU A 8 -2.65 -15.93 28.23
CA GLU A 8 -3.67 -15.04 27.71
C GLU A 8 -3.21 -13.58 27.66
N GLY A 9 -2.69 -13.16 26.51
CA GLY A 9 -2.44 -11.75 26.23
C GLY A 9 -3.76 -11.08 25.90
N GLY A 10 -4.40 -10.48 26.91
CA GLY A 10 -5.66 -9.72 26.76
C GLY A 10 -5.65 -8.79 25.54
N ARG A 11 -6.85 -8.47 25.03
CA ARG A 11 -7.21 -7.75 23.78
C ARG A 11 -6.34 -6.54 23.33
N LEU A 12 -5.40 -6.09 24.16
CA LEU A 12 -4.42 -5.01 23.91
C LEU A 12 -3.02 -5.48 23.46
N SER A 13 -2.73 -6.80 23.37
CA SER A 13 -1.40 -7.28 22.96
C SER A 13 -1.02 -6.86 21.53
N THR A 14 -2.01 -6.78 20.62
CA THR A 14 -1.84 -6.33 19.22
C THR A 14 -1.40 -4.86 19.12
N LEU A 15 -1.81 -4.00 20.06
CA LEU A 15 -1.47 -2.57 20.04
C LEU A 15 -0.11 -2.27 20.70
N ARG A 16 0.61 -3.29 21.17
CA ARG A 16 1.92 -3.11 21.84
C ARG A 16 2.95 -2.44 20.92
N ALA A 17 2.90 -2.71 19.61
CA ALA A 17 3.77 -2.08 18.62
C ALA A 17 3.57 -0.55 18.52
N LEU A 18 2.34 -0.06 18.77
CA LEU A 18 2.03 1.38 18.80
C LEU A 18 2.61 2.10 20.01
N ARG A 19 3.30 1.42 20.94
CA ARG A 19 4.05 2.13 22.00
C ARG A 19 5.31 2.80 21.46
N HIS A 20 5.86 2.34 20.33
CA HIS A 20 7.04 2.93 19.73
C HIS A 20 6.68 4.17 18.91
N ARG A 21 7.20 5.34 19.31
CA ARG A 21 6.91 6.65 18.67
C ARG A 21 7.07 6.63 17.14
N ASN A 22 8.18 6.09 16.64
CA ASN A 22 8.44 6.01 15.20
C ASN A 22 7.43 5.10 14.47
N TYR A 23 7.06 3.98 15.09
CA TYR A 23 6.06 3.08 14.52
C TYR A 23 4.66 3.72 14.49
N ARG A 24 4.29 4.54 15.49
CA ARG A 24 3.01 5.26 15.48
C ARG A 24 2.87 6.18 14.28
N TYR A 25 3.91 6.95 13.95
CA TYR A 25 3.89 7.84 12.79
C TYR A 25 3.77 7.06 11.49
N LEU A 26 4.54 5.97 11.35
CA LEU A 26 4.44 5.08 10.20
C LEU A 26 3.03 4.50 10.07
N TRP A 27 2.46 4.02 11.16
CA TRP A 27 1.14 3.39 11.17
C TRP A 27 0.03 4.37 10.81
N LEU A 28 0.04 5.58 11.39
CA LEU A 28 -0.94 6.62 11.06
C LEU A 28 -0.83 7.06 9.60
N GLY A 29 0.39 7.24 9.10
CA GLY A 29 0.63 7.55 7.68
C GLY A 29 0.13 6.43 6.77
N GLN A 30 0.40 5.18 7.12
CA GLN A 30 -0.02 4.02 6.33
C GLN A 30 -1.55 3.87 6.28
N VAL A 31 -2.25 4.13 7.39
CA VAL A 31 -3.73 4.10 7.42
C VAL A 31 -4.30 5.16 6.49
N GLY A 32 -3.82 6.41 6.58
CA GLY A 32 -4.26 7.49 5.70
C GLY A 32 -3.99 7.19 4.23
N HIS A 33 -2.76 6.78 3.91
CA HIS A 33 -2.38 6.39 2.54
C HIS A 33 -3.25 5.26 2.00
N SER A 34 -3.49 4.22 2.80
CA SER A 34 -4.33 3.09 2.40
C SER A 34 -5.77 3.53 2.13
N ALA A 35 -6.34 4.39 2.99
CA ALA A 35 -7.68 4.93 2.79
C ALA A 35 -7.78 5.72 1.47
N SER A 36 -6.78 6.55 1.15
CA SER A 36 -6.72 7.27 -0.13
C SER A 36 -6.68 6.33 -1.33
N LEU A 37 -5.89 5.25 -1.28
CA LEU A 37 -5.82 4.26 -2.37
C LEU A 37 -7.17 3.55 -2.59
N TRP A 38 -7.88 3.20 -1.52
CA TRP A 38 -9.22 2.60 -1.64
C TRP A 38 -10.24 3.58 -2.20
N MET A 39 -10.20 4.84 -1.76
CA MET A 39 -11.07 5.89 -2.29
C MET A 39 -10.81 6.12 -3.78
N GLU A 40 -9.54 6.14 -4.21
CA GLU A 40 -9.16 6.32 -5.60
C GLU A 40 -9.76 5.24 -6.52
N GLN A 41 -9.87 4.00 -6.06
CA GLN A 41 -10.47 2.91 -6.83
C GLN A 41 -11.94 3.16 -7.20
N VAL A 42 -12.65 3.99 -6.44
CA VAL A 42 -14.04 4.37 -6.70
C VAL A 42 -14.10 5.70 -7.47
N VAL A 43 -13.34 6.70 -7.03
CA VAL A 43 -13.39 8.06 -7.59
C VAL A 43 -12.89 8.09 -9.04
N ARG A 44 -11.78 7.41 -9.35
CA ARG A 44 -11.17 7.44 -10.68
C ARG A 44 -12.08 6.88 -11.78
N PRO A 45 -12.69 5.69 -11.67
CA PRO A 45 -13.58 5.18 -12.70
C PRO A 45 -14.86 6.02 -12.85
N LEU A 46 -15.41 6.56 -11.76
CA LEU A 46 -16.55 7.47 -11.81
C LEU A 46 -16.22 8.75 -12.58
N LEU A 47 -15.06 9.35 -12.31
CA LEU A 47 -14.59 10.54 -13.02
C LEU A 47 -14.40 10.27 -14.51
N ILE A 48 -13.80 9.13 -14.88
CA ILE A 48 -13.63 8.77 -16.29
C ILE A 48 -15.00 8.60 -16.94
N LEU A 49 -15.94 7.92 -16.28
CA LEU A 49 -17.29 7.74 -16.79
C LEU A 49 -18.01 9.08 -16.97
N GLU A 50 -17.86 10.01 -16.04
CA GLU A 50 -18.47 11.34 -16.11
C GLU A 50 -17.89 12.16 -17.28
N LEU A 51 -16.58 12.09 -17.51
CA LEU A 51 -15.92 12.84 -18.58
C LEU A 51 -16.10 12.22 -19.97
N THR A 52 -16.22 10.90 -20.06
CA THR A 52 -16.21 10.16 -21.34
C THR A 52 -17.56 9.58 -21.73
N HIS A 53 -18.48 9.47 -20.78
CA HIS A 53 -19.77 8.78 -20.90
C HIS A 53 -19.67 7.35 -21.46
N SER A 54 -18.50 6.70 -21.32
CA SER A 54 -18.20 5.40 -21.93
C SER A 54 -17.61 4.42 -20.93
N ALA A 55 -18.33 3.31 -20.69
CA ALA A 55 -17.83 2.22 -19.84
C ALA A 55 -16.59 1.52 -20.44
N MET A 56 -16.45 1.53 -21.77
CA MET A 56 -15.27 0.97 -22.44
C MET A 56 -13.99 1.72 -22.09
N MET A 57 -14.06 3.05 -21.99
CA MET A 57 -12.90 3.87 -21.61
C MET A 57 -12.47 3.63 -20.16
N VAL A 58 -13.42 3.41 -19.25
CA VAL A 58 -13.12 3.00 -17.87
C VAL A 58 -12.33 1.69 -17.86
N GLY A 59 -12.79 0.68 -18.59
CA GLY A 59 -12.11 -0.62 -18.69
C GLY A 59 -10.69 -0.49 -19.28
N LEU A 60 -10.54 0.29 -20.35
CA LEU A 60 -9.25 0.50 -21.00
C LEU A 60 -8.23 1.17 -20.07
N VAL A 61 -8.63 2.21 -19.34
CA VAL A 61 -7.74 2.90 -18.40
C VAL A 61 -7.30 1.97 -17.27
N VAL A 62 -8.19 1.10 -16.77
CA VAL A 62 -7.84 0.10 -15.75
C VAL A 62 -6.79 -0.89 -16.28
N VAL A 63 -6.94 -1.37 -17.52
CA VAL A 63 -5.95 -2.26 -18.16
C VAL A 63 -4.61 -1.56 -18.33
N VAL A 64 -4.61 -0.32 -18.84
CA VAL A 64 -3.39 0.47 -19.02
C VAL A 64 -2.67 0.69 -17.68
N ARG A 65 -3.42 0.89 -16.58
CA ARG A 65 -2.84 1.03 -15.23
C ARG A 65 -2.10 -0.23 -14.75
N MET A 66 -2.43 -1.41 -15.28
CA MET A 66 -1.76 -2.66 -14.93
C MET A 66 -0.46 -2.90 -15.72
N LEU A 67 -0.29 -2.24 -16.87
CA LEU A 67 0.89 -2.42 -17.72
C LEU A 67 2.22 -2.14 -16.99
N PRO A 68 2.38 -1.05 -16.21
CA PRO A 68 3.62 -0.80 -15.49
C PRO A 68 3.95 -1.90 -14.48
N VAL A 69 2.94 -2.42 -13.77
CA VAL A 69 3.14 -3.50 -12.79
C VAL A 69 3.58 -4.78 -13.48
N LEU A 70 2.99 -5.11 -14.64
CA LEU A 70 3.36 -6.29 -15.41
C LEU A 70 4.77 -6.19 -15.99
N THR A 71 5.14 -5.01 -16.52
CA THR A 71 6.42 -4.80 -17.20
C THR A 71 7.58 -4.57 -16.23
N PHE A 72 7.34 -3.85 -15.13
CA PHE A 72 8.39 -3.49 -14.16
C PHE A 72 8.36 -4.33 -12.87
N GLY A 73 7.35 -5.18 -12.64
CA GLY A 73 7.20 -5.92 -11.38
C GLY A 73 8.39 -6.81 -11.02
N LEU A 74 8.93 -7.53 -12.01
CA LEU A 74 10.11 -8.38 -11.80
C LEU A 74 11.37 -7.56 -11.48
N VAL A 75 11.56 -6.46 -12.21
CA VAL A 75 12.70 -5.55 -12.00
C VAL A 75 12.60 -4.89 -10.63
N ALA A 76 11.39 -4.43 -10.25
CA ALA A 76 11.13 -3.85 -8.94
C ALA A 76 11.41 -4.84 -7.82
N GLY A 77 11.05 -6.12 -7.97
CA GLY A 77 11.38 -7.18 -7.02
C GLY A 77 12.89 -7.38 -6.86
N ALA A 78 13.61 -7.50 -7.98
CA ALA A 78 15.07 -7.64 -7.97
C ALA A 78 15.77 -6.42 -7.31
N VAL A 79 15.26 -5.21 -7.52
CA VAL A 79 15.74 -3.99 -6.86
C VAL A 79 15.42 -4.02 -5.36
N ALA A 80 14.21 -4.41 -4.96
CA ALA A 80 13.82 -4.48 -3.57
C ALA A 80 14.65 -5.48 -2.74
N ASP A 81 15.13 -6.54 -3.38
CA ASP A 81 15.95 -7.57 -2.72
C ASP A 81 17.45 -7.23 -2.69
N ARG A 82 17.96 -6.47 -3.67
CA ARG A 82 19.40 -6.16 -3.79
C ARG A 82 19.85 -4.91 -3.05
N TYR A 83 18.96 -3.95 -2.84
CA TYR A 83 19.31 -2.65 -2.25
C TYR A 83 18.78 -2.51 -0.82
N ASP A 84 19.32 -1.53 -0.08
CA ASP A 84 18.84 -1.19 1.27
C ASP A 84 17.35 -0.83 1.23
N ARG A 85 16.53 -1.69 1.84
CA ARG A 85 15.07 -1.58 1.91
C ARG A 85 14.61 -0.20 2.39
N ARG A 86 15.32 0.43 3.33
CA ARG A 86 14.95 1.75 3.85
C ARG A 86 15.14 2.83 2.79
N ARG A 87 16.23 2.78 2.02
CA ARG A 87 16.52 3.76 0.97
C ARG A 87 15.56 3.58 -0.20
N VAL A 88 15.35 2.35 -0.66
CA VAL A 88 14.39 2.04 -1.73
C VAL A 88 13.01 2.55 -1.34
N LEU A 89 12.55 2.28 -0.11
CA LEU A 89 11.26 2.75 0.37
C LEU A 89 11.17 4.29 0.39
N MET A 90 12.20 5.00 0.85
CA MET A 90 12.21 6.48 0.82
C MET A 90 12.13 7.03 -0.60
N TYR A 91 12.83 6.45 -1.57
CA TYR A 91 12.74 6.87 -2.97
C TYR A 91 11.35 6.62 -3.54
N CYS A 92 10.75 5.44 -3.29
CA CYS A 92 9.38 5.15 -3.71
C CYS A 92 8.38 6.15 -3.13
N GLN A 93 8.50 6.48 -1.83
CA GLN A 93 7.62 7.47 -1.20
C GLN A 93 7.83 8.87 -1.77
N ALA A 94 9.06 9.28 -2.08
CA ALA A 94 9.33 10.56 -2.72
C ALA A 94 8.72 10.65 -4.13
N VAL A 95 8.84 9.58 -4.93
CA VAL A 95 8.23 9.52 -6.27
C VAL A 95 6.70 9.52 -6.19
N ALA A 96 6.11 8.84 -5.21
CA ALA A 96 4.65 8.79 -5.04
C ALA A 96 4.02 10.13 -4.62
N LEU A 97 4.83 11.06 -4.09
CA LEU A 97 4.38 12.40 -3.69
C LEU A 97 4.47 13.42 -4.84
N LEU A 98 5.17 13.10 -5.93
CA LEU A 98 5.32 13.93 -7.14
C LEU A 98 4.22 13.63 -8.15
#